data_AF-A0A960JVE6-F1
#
_entry.id   AF-A0A960JVE6-F1
#
_cell.length_a   1.000
_cell.length_b   1.000
_cell.length_c   1.000
_cell.angle_alpha   90.00
_cell.angle_beta   90.00
_cell.angle_gamma   90.00
#
_symmetry.space_group_name_H-M   'P 1'
#
loop_
_entity.id
_entity.type
_entity.pdbx_description
1 polymer ?
#
loop_
_entity_poly.entity_id
_entity_poly.type
_entity_poly.pdbx_seq_one_letter_code
_entity_poly.pdbx_strand_id
1 'polypeptide(L)'
;MDVLVVNGLNGQIGSEQTLAIMAVAPLVDEALAMAPTDLAFWDLPYAELGELPPSPESAAWPVWRAWWLLMGVEGSAIAVTHKLLHHKCPRLFPLLDNRTADHIRSTNDEGATLWQRIHSDLTTRSTEWVDLESWFAEQAAALDGVALARTRLHDILLWCDATGCTEAAVEAGRDLLTTDPTRN
;
A
#
# COMPACT_ATOMS: atom_id res chain seq x y z
N MET A 1 16.29 -2.52 -6.24
CA MET A 1 15.28 -1.52 -5.78
C MET A 1 15.31 -0.35 -6.75
N ASP A 2 14.17 0.04 -7.32
CA ASP A 2 14.12 1.15 -8.27
C ASP A 2 13.81 2.48 -7.56
N VAL A 3 14.82 2.98 -6.84
CA VAL A 3 14.72 4.24 -6.07
C VAL A 3 14.44 5.43 -6.99
N LEU A 4 14.86 5.36 -8.26
CA LEU A 4 14.66 6.42 -9.24
C LEU A 4 13.18 6.57 -9.65
N VAL A 5 12.43 5.47 -9.72
CA VAL A 5 10.97 5.51 -9.96
C VAL A 5 10.26 6.21 -8.81
N VAL A 6 10.64 5.93 -7.56
CA VAL A 6 10.05 6.61 -6.39
C VAL A 6 10.52 8.07 -6.27
N ASN A 7 11.76 8.38 -6.62
CA ASN A 7 12.27 9.76 -6.70
C ASN A 7 11.45 10.59 -7.70
N GLY A 8 11.11 10.01 -8.86
CA GLY A 8 10.24 10.64 -9.87
C GLY A 8 8.80 10.86 -9.40
N LEU A 9 8.25 9.95 -8.58
CA LEU A 9 6.88 10.03 -8.04
C LEU A 9 6.73 10.99 -6.84
N ASN A 10 7.83 11.38 -6.18
CA ASN A 10 7.81 12.26 -5.01
C ASN A 10 8.48 13.63 -5.26
N GLY A 11 9.26 13.80 -6.33
CA GLY A 11 9.91 15.06 -6.69
C GLY A 11 10.89 15.65 -5.67
N GLN A 12 11.12 15.01 -4.52
CA GLN A 12 11.78 15.63 -3.36
C GLN A 12 12.69 14.69 -2.54
N ILE A 13 13.07 13.52 -3.06
CA ILE A 13 14.07 12.68 -2.36
C ILE A 13 15.46 13.22 -2.71
N GLY A 14 16.18 13.71 -1.70
CA GLY A 14 17.54 14.23 -1.86
C GLY A 14 18.55 13.13 -2.23
N SER A 15 19.71 13.52 -2.74
CA SER A 15 20.78 12.57 -3.10
C SER A 15 21.31 11.79 -1.89
N GLU A 16 21.43 12.45 -0.74
CA GLU A 16 21.87 11.81 0.51
C GLU A 16 20.86 10.77 0.99
N GLN A 17 19.58 11.11 0.97
CA GLN A 17 18.49 10.18 1.27
C GLN A 17 18.48 8.99 0.28
N THR A 18 18.68 9.24 -1.01
CA THR A 18 18.79 8.18 -2.02
C THR A 18 19.90 7.20 -1.68
N LEU A 19 21.09 7.69 -1.32
CA LEU A 19 22.23 6.85 -0.94
C LEU A 19 21.94 6.05 0.35
N ALA A 20 21.30 6.66 1.34
CA ALA A 20 20.95 6.00 2.59
C ALA A 20 19.92 4.87 2.36
N ILE A 21 18.90 5.11 1.54
CA ILE A 21 17.93 4.07 1.14
C ILE A 21 18.65 2.96 0.35
N MET A 22 19.56 3.31 -0.58
CA MET A 22 20.35 2.31 -1.31
C MET A 22 21.24 1.47 -0.39
N ALA A 23 21.79 2.04 0.69
CA ALA A 23 22.62 1.33 1.65
C ALA A 23 21.84 0.25 2.42
N VAL A 24 20.56 0.48 2.72
CA VAL A 24 19.69 -0.51 3.41
C VAL A 24 18.94 -1.43 2.44
N ALA A 25 18.97 -1.14 1.13
CA ALA A 25 18.22 -1.90 0.12
C ALA A 25 18.47 -3.42 0.17
N PRO A 26 19.72 -3.92 0.31
CA PRO A 26 19.94 -5.36 0.39
C PRO A 26 19.26 -5.99 1.60
N LEU A 27 19.27 -5.31 2.75
CA LEU A 27 18.62 -5.80 3.98
C LEU A 27 17.10 -5.81 3.86
N VAL A 28 16.53 -4.82 3.15
CA VAL A 28 15.10 -4.79 2.84
C VAL A 28 14.76 -5.95 1.89
N ASP A 29 15.57 -6.19 0.87
CA ASP A 29 15.36 -7.28 -0.09
C ASP A 29 15.50 -8.66 0.58
N GLU A 30 16.47 -8.83 1.49
CA GLU A 30 16.59 -10.01 2.34
C GLU A 30 15.36 -10.21 3.24
N ALA A 31 14.86 -9.13 3.85
CA ALA A 31 13.65 -9.19 4.67
C ALA A 31 12.44 -9.65 3.83
N LEU A 32 12.23 -9.06 2.66
CA LEU A 32 11.11 -9.40 1.77
C LEU A 32 11.22 -10.80 1.19
N ALA A 33 12.44 -11.30 0.94
CA ALA A 33 12.66 -12.66 0.45
C ALA A 33 12.25 -13.76 1.46
N MET A 34 12.10 -13.41 2.74
CA MET A 34 11.60 -14.33 3.77
C MET A 34 10.06 -14.43 3.80
N ALA A 35 9.35 -13.49 3.18
CA ALA A 35 7.90 -13.54 3.15
C ALA A 35 7.41 -14.65 2.20
N PRO A 36 6.43 -15.48 2.61
CA PRO A 36 5.76 -16.41 1.70
C PRO A 36 5.15 -15.67 0.51
N THR A 37 5.28 -16.23 -0.70
CA THR A 37 4.82 -15.59 -1.95
C THR A 37 3.31 -15.40 -2.00
N ASP A 38 2.55 -16.25 -1.32
CA ASP A 38 1.09 -16.23 -1.25
C ASP A 38 0.56 -15.34 -0.13
N LEU A 39 1.40 -14.90 0.80
CA LEU A 39 1.01 -14.04 1.92
C LEU A 39 0.51 -12.68 1.41
N ALA A 40 -0.63 -12.23 1.93
CA ALA A 40 -1.11 -10.87 1.76
C ALA A 40 -1.22 -10.13 3.10
N PHE A 41 -1.28 -8.80 3.03
CA PHE A 41 -1.34 -7.95 4.21
C PHE A 41 -2.52 -8.29 5.14
N TRP A 42 -3.68 -8.64 4.58
CA TRP A 42 -4.89 -8.99 5.34
C TRP A 42 -4.87 -10.41 5.94
N ASP A 43 -3.84 -11.21 5.65
CA ASP A 43 -3.64 -12.52 6.26
C ASP A 43 -2.70 -12.44 7.49
N LEU A 44 -2.12 -11.26 7.76
CA LEU A 44 -1.21 -11.04 8.87
C LEU A 44 -1.96 -11.04 10.22
N PRO A 45 -1.39 -11.59 11.30
CA PRO A 45 -2.05 -11.54 12.60
C PRO A 45 -2.25 -10.11 13.10
N TYR A 46 -3.50 -9.70 13.36
CA TYR A 46 -3.84 -8.34 13.81
C TYR A 46 -3.01 -7.83 15.01
N ALA A 47 -2.75 -8.71 15.98
CA ALA A 47 -1.98 -8.37 17.19
C ALA A 47 -0.51 -8.02 16.87
N GLU A 48 0.02 -8.52 15.75
CA GLU A 48 1.41 -8.34 15.32
C GLU A 48 1.61 -7.14 14.40
N LEU A 49 0.52 -6.47 14.02
CA LEU A 49 0.52 -5.18 13.31
C LEU A 49 0.57 -3.98 14.27
N GLY A 50 0.73 -4.24 15.57
CA GLY A 50 0.84 -3.23 16.62
C GLY A 50 2.19 -2.50 16.64
N GLU A 51 2.41 -1.71 17.70
CA GLU A 51 3.66 -0.95 17.90
C GLU A 51 4.87 -1.84 18.20
N LEU A 52 4.63 -3.01 18.81
CA LEU A 52 5.70 -3.93 19.18
C LEU A 52 6.14 -4.77 17.98
N PRO A 53 7.45 -5.07 17.86
CA PRO A 53 7.92 -5.97 16.82
C PRO A 53 7.28 -7.37 16.97
N PRO A 54 6.87 -8.00 15.88
CA PRO A 54 6.43 -9.40 15.90
C PRO A 54 7.62 -10.33 16.20
N SER A 55 7.31 -11.59 16.56
CA SER A 55 8.35 -12.62 16.75
C SER A 55 9.07 -12.91 15.43
N PRO A 56 10.39 -13.17 15.42
CA PRO A 56 11.13 -13.52 14.19
C PRO A 56 10.57 -14.72 13.41
N GLU A 57 9.85 -15.61 14.09
CA GLU A 57 9.20 -16.79 13.53
C GLU A 57 7.83 -16.50 12.91
N SER A 58 7.29 -15.28 13.10
CA SER A 58 5.99 -14.88 12.56
C SER A 58 6.07 -14.51 11.07
N ALA A 59 5.00 -14.79 10.34
CA ALA A 59 4.77 -14.30 8.98
C ALA A 59 4.73 -12.75 8.87
N ALA A 60 4.45 -12.03 9.96
CA ALA A 60 4.49 -10.56 10.00
C ALA A 60 5.91 -10.00 10.13
N TRP A 61 6.89 -10.80 10.55
CA TRP A 61 8.26 -10.35 10.76
C TRP A 61 8.93 -9.80 9.50
N PRO A 62 8.92 -10.48 8.34
CA PRO A 62 9.42 -9.93 7.08
C PRO A 62 8.87 -8.53 6.74
N VAL A 63 7.57 -8.35 6.96
CA VAL A 63 6.84 -7.11 6.65
C VAL A 63 7.26 -5.99 7.60
N TRP A 64 7.21 -6.25 8.90
CA TRP A 64 7.66 -5.31 9.93
C TRP A 64 9.14 -4.94 9.76
N ARG A 65 10.00 -5.93 9.48
CA ARG A 65 11.45 -5.73 9.36
C ARG A 65 11.80 -4.84 8.16
N ALA A 66 11.19 -5.09 7.00
CA ALA A 66 11.39 -4.27 5.80
C ALA A 66 10.93 -2.82 6.03
N TRP A 67 9.78 -2.63 6.67
CA TRP A 67 9.28 -1.31 7.04
C TRP A 67 10.19 -0.61 8.06
N TRP A 68 10.60 -1.29 9.12
CA TRP A 68 11.46 -0.73 10.16
C TRP A 68 12.82 -0.28 9.59
N LEU A 69 13.42 -1.09 8.71
CA LEU A 69 14.68 -0.76 8.04
C LEU A 69 14.59 0.55 7.24
N LEU A 70 13.48 0.76 6.51
CA LEU A 70 13.27 1.97 5.73
C LEU A 70 12.85 3.16 6.58
N MET A 71 12.00 2.97 7.59
CA MET A 71 11.64 4.03 8.55
C MET A 71 12.84 4.51 9.39
N GLY A 72 13.84 3.64 9.59
CA GLY A 72 15.09 3.98 10.27
C GLY A 72 16.06 4.84 9.43
N VAL A 73 15.81 5.03 8.13
CA VAL A 73 16.61 5.90 7.28
C VAL A 73 16.21 7.35 7.52
N GLU A 74 17.19 8.20 7.84
CA GLU A 74 16.95 9.64 8.05
C GLU A 74 16.29 10.28 6.81
N GLY A 75 15.25 11.09 7.06
CA GLY A 75 14.43 11.69 6.01
C GLY A 75 13.43 10.74 5.34
N SER A 76 13.50 9.43 5.57
CA SER A 76 12.50 8.47 5.09
C SER A 76 11.23 8.57 5.93
N ALA A 77 10.31 9.43 5.49
CA ALA A 77 8.99 9.56 6.08
C ALA A 77 8.05 8.43 5.60
N ILE A 78 6.91 8.29 6.28
CA ILE A 78 5.83 7.32 5.97
C ILE A 78 5.58 7.21 4.46
N ALA A 79 5.42 8.35 3.78
CA ALA A 79 5.14 8.38 2.35
C ALA A 79 6.23 7.73 1.48
N VAL A 80 7.51 7.92 1.80
CA VAL A 80 8.63 7.34 1.03
C VAL A 80 8.73 5.85 1.29
N THR A 81 8.70 5.44 2.56
CA THR A 81 8.77 4.03 2.96
C THR A 81 7.64 3.21 2.35
N HIS A 82 6.39 3.68 2.48
CA HIS A 82 5.24 2.96 1.92
C HIS A 82 5.25 2.92 0.40
N LYS A 83 5.67 4.00 -0.29
CA LYS A 83 5.83 3.98 -1.76
C LYS A 83 6.85 2.94 -2.23
N LEU A 84 8.02 2.87 -1.59
CA LEU A 84 9.06 1.90 -1.94
C LEU A 84 8.61 0.45 -1.70
N LEU A 85 8.02 0.18 -0.54
CA LEU A 85 7.59 -1.17 -0.18
C LEU A 85 6.39 -1.63 -1.00
N HIS A 86 5.40 -0.76 -1.20
CA HIS A 86 4.24 -1.06 -2.05
C HIS A 86 4.66 -1.29 -3.50
N HIS A 87 5.61 -0.53 -4.04
CA HIS A 87 6.12 -0.77 -5.39
C HIS A 87 6.79 -2.15 -5.51
N LYS A 88 7.49 -2.61 -4.47
CA LYS A 88 8.16 -3.92 -4.45
C LYS A 88 7.20 -5.08 -4.21
N CYS A 89 6.29 -4.94 -3.26
CA CYS A 89 5.38 -5.99 -2.86
C CYS A 89 4.00 -5.40 -2.53
N PRO A 90 3.20 -5.04 -3.56
CA PRO A 90 1.95 -4.33 -3.36
C PRO A 90 0.95 -5.11 -2.53
N ARG A 91 1.00 -6.45 -2.55
CA ARG A 91 0.12 -7.33 -1.76
C ARG A 91 0.40 -7.28 -0.24
N LEU A 92 1.64 -6.98 0.16
CA LEU A 92 2.06 -6.97 1.57
C LEU A 92 2.05 -5.59 2.21
N PHE A 93 2.15 -4.52 1.42
CA PHE A 93 2.25 -3.17 1.96
C PHE A 93 1.14 -2.29 1.43
N PRO A 94 0.25 -1.75 2.27
CA PRO A 94 -0.67 -0.69 1.84
C PRO A 94 0.13 0.57 1.46
N LEU A 95 -0.34 1.31 0.47
CA LEU A 95 0.25 2.57 0.06
C LEU A 95 -0.31 3.72 0.90
N LEU A 96 0.52 4.23 1.81
CA LEU A 96 0.21 5.40 2.62
C LEU A 96 1.03 6.61 2.20
N ASP A 97 0.42 7.78 2.31
CA ASP A 97 1.10 9.06 2.35
C ASP A 97 0.72 9.81 3.62
N ASN A 98 1.26 11.03 3.80
CA ASN A 98 0.98 11.80 5.01
C ASN A 98 -0.51 12.14 5.15
N ARG A 99 -1.20 12.41 4.03
CA ARG A 99 -2.62 12.80 4.04
C ARG A 99 -3.51 11.62 4.38
N THR A 100 -3.28 10.44 3.79
CA THR A 100 -4.05 9.24 4.09
C THR A 100 -3.75 8.72 5.49
N ALA A 101 -2.51 8.82 5.96
CA ALA A 101 -2.15 8.48 7.33
C ALA A 101 -2.85 9.40 8.35
N ASP A 102 -2.85 10.72 8.12
CA ASP A 102 -3.53 11.67 9.00
C ASP A 102 -5.05 11.48 8.99
N HIS A 103 -5.62 11.17 7.83
CA HIS A 103 -7.04 10.82 7.70
C HIS A 103 -7.39 9.59 8.54
N ILE A 104 -6.63 8.50 8.44
CA ILE A 104 -6.83 7.31 9.27
C ILE A 104 -6.73 7.67 10.77
N ARG A 105 -5.72 8.44 11.18
CA ARG A 105 -5.53 8.86 12.58
C ARG A 105 -6.70 9.67 13.12
N SER A 106 -7.40 10.42 12.27
CA SER A 106 -8.54 11.24 12.68
C SER A 106 -9.80 10.43 13.02
N THR A 107 -9.81 9.14 12.69
CA THR A 107 -10.94 8.25 13.02
C THR A 107 -10.80 7.71 14.46
N ASN A 108 -11.85 7.86 15.27
CA ASN A 108 -11.86 7.62 16.73
C ASN A 108 -11.71 6.13 17.12
N ASP A 109 -10.48 5.62 17.12
CA ASP A 109 -10.09 4.34 17.73
C ASP A 109 -8.76 4.50 18.48
N GLU A 110 -8.84 5.00 19.71
CA GLU A 110 -7.67 5.29 20.54
C GLU A 110 -6.90 3.99 20.86
N GLY A 111 -5.77 3.79 20.19
CA GLY A 111 -4.84 2.69 20.47
C GLY A 111 -4.48 1.79 19.30
N ALA A 112 -5.24 1.82 18.19
CA ALA A 112 -4.92 1.05 17.00
C ALA A 112 -3.89 1.77 16.10
N THR A 113 -2.86 1.04 15.67
CA THR A 113 -1.88 1.55 14.69
C THR A 113 -2.52 1.76 13.32
N LEU A 114 -1.83 2.49 12.42
CA LEU A 114 -2.27 2.63 11.02
C LEU A 114 -2.47 1.27 10.35
N TRP A 115 -1.54 0.33 10.55
CA TRP A 115 -1.62 -1.00 9.95
C TRP A 115 -2.77 -1.81 10.51
N GLN A 116 -3.03 -1.74 11.82
CA GLN A 116 -4.18 -2.40 12.45
C GLN A 116 -5.50 -1.90 11.89
N ARG A 117 -5.64 -0.58 11.68
CA ARG A 117 -6.86 0.02 11.13
C ARG A 117 -7.11 -0.43 9.69
N ILE A 118 -6.09 -0.35 8.84
CA ILE A 118 -6.17 -0.84 7.44
C ILE A 118 -6.48 -2.33 7.42
N HIS A 119 -5.84 -3.12 8.28
CA HIS A 119 -6.11 -4.54 8.39
C HIS A 119 -7.57 -4.80 8.78
N SER A 120 -8.10 -4.08 9.77
CA SER A 120 -9.50 -4.18 10.17
C SER A 120 -10.46 -3.83 9.03
N ASP A 121 -10.17 -2.77 8.27
CA ASP A 121 -10.97 -2.37 7.10
C ASP A 121 -11.00 -3.44 6.01
N LEU A 122 -9.86 -4.08 5.77
CA LEU A 122 -9.71 -5.14 4.77
C LEU A 122 -10.33 -6.48 5.18
N THR A 123 -10.35 -6.78 6.48
CA THR A 123 -10.83 -8.08 6.99
C THR A 123 -12.30 -8.05 7.39
N THR A 124 -12.78 -6.95 7.95
CA THR A 124 -14.18 -6.79 8.38
C THR A 124 -15.15 -6.78 7.19
N ARG A 125 -14.70 -6.28 6.03
CA ARG A 125 -15.45 -6.24 4.76
C ARG A 125 -14.83 -7.16 3.71
N SER A 126 -14.33 -8.32 4.15
CA SER A 126 -13.51 -9.20 3.31
C SER A 126 -14.25 -9.68 2.05
N THR A 127 -15.54 -9.99 2.15
CA THR A 127 -16.37 -10.38 1.00
C THR A 127 -16.49 -9.24 -0.01
N GLU A 128 -16.80 -8.02 0.44
CA GLU A 128 -16.94 -6.85 -0.40
C GLU A 128 -15.62 -6.51 -1.12
N TRP A 129 -14.50 -6.71 -0.44
CA TRP A 129 -13.18 -6.54 -1.07
C TRP A 129 -12.88 -7.62 -2.11
N VAL A 130 -13.24 -8.88 -1.85
CA VAL A 130 -13.10 -9.97 -2.85
C VAL A 130 -13.93 -9.67 -4.09
N ASP A 131 -15.18 -9.23 -3.89
CA ASP A 131 -16.09 -8.89 -4.98
C ASP A 131 -15.58 -7.69 -5.79
N LEU A 132 -15.10 -6.64 -5.12
CA LEU A 132 -14.52 -5.46 -5.77
C LEU A 132 -13.25 -5.78 -6.55
N GLU A 133 -12.35 -6.58 -5.97
CA GLU A 133 -11.10 -7.01 -6.60
C GLU A 133 -11.38 -7.85 -7.85
N SER A 134 -12.35 -8.77 -7.77
CA SER A 134 -12.78 -9.60 -8.90
C SER A 134 -13.43 -8.76 -10.01
N TRP A 135 -14.38 -7.90 -9.64
CA TRP A 135 -15.04 -7.00 -10.60
C TRP A 135 -14.04 -6.08 -11.30
N PHE A 136 -13.11 -5.48 -10.55
CA PHE A 136 -12.10 -4.60 -11.13
C PHE A 136 -11.19 -5.36 -12.09
N ALA A 137 -10.77 -6.58 -11.74
CA ALA A 137 -9.95 -7.41 -12.61
C ALA A 137 -10.65 -7.72 -13.94
N GLU A 138 -11.95 -7.99 -13.93
CA GLU A 138 -12.76 -8.18 -15.14
C GLU A 138 -12.82 -6.91 -16.01
N GLN A 139 -13.06 -5.74 -15.40
CA GLN A 139 -13.09 -4.47 -16.14
C GLN A 139 -11.73 -4.11 -16.72
N ALA A 140 -10.65 -4.28 -15.94
CA ALA A 140 -9.30 -4.04 -16.39
C ALA A 140 -8.95 -4.94 -17.59
N ALA A 141 -9.27 -6.25 -17.51
CA ALA A 141 -9.03 -7.17 -18.62
C ALA A 141 -9.79 -6.78 -19.90
N ALA A 142 -11.04 -6.28 -19.78
CA ALA A 142 -11.82 -5.81 -20.91
C ALA A 142 -11.23 -4.56 -21.60
N LEU A 143 -10.37 -3.81 -20.89
CA LEU A 143 -9.75 -2.56 -21.35
C LEU A 143 -8.23 -2.69 -21.59
N ASP A 144 -7.69 -3.91 -21.68
CA ASP A 144 -6.25 -4.20 -21.78
C ASP A 144 -5.41 -3.55 -20.65
N GLY A 145 -6.03 -3.43 -19.47
CA GLY A 145 -5.47 -2.89 -18.25
C GLY A 145 -4.86 -3.96 -17.33
N VAL A 146 -4.39 -3.51 -16.17
CA VAL A 146 -3.74 -4.38 -15.16
C VAL A 146 -4.66 -4.52 -13.95
N ALA A 147 -4.86 -5.76 -13.49
CA ALA A 147 -5.57 -6.02 -12.24
C ALA A 147 -4.83 -5.38 -11.05
N LEU A 148 -5.60 -4.80 -10.13
CA LEU A 148 -5.05 -4.19 -8.92
C LEU A 148 -5.28 -5.13 -7.73
N ALA A 149 -4.25 -5.28 -6.90
CA ALA A 149 -4.40 -5.94 -5.61
C ALA A 149 -5.35 -5.14 -4.71
N ARG A 150 -6.07 -5.83 -3.83
CA ARG A 150 -6.96 -5.22 -2.82
C ARG A 150 -6.34 -4.08 -2.01
N THR A 151 -5.08 -4.20 -1.60
CA THR A 151 -4.34 -3.12 -0.93
C THR A 151 -4.34 -1.86 -1.79
N ARG A 152 -4.05 -1.99 -3.09
CA ARG A 152 -4.03 -0.86 -4.02
C ARG A 152 -5.42 -0.24 -4.24
N LEU A 153 -6.46 -1.07 -4.32
CA LEU A 153 -7.85 -0.60 -4.40
C LEU A 153 -8.24 0.18 -3.13
N HIS A 154 -7.88 -0.35 -1.96
CA HIS A 154 -8.06 0.31 -0.68
C HIS A 154 -7.37 1.67 -0.63
N ASP A 155 -6.12 1.75 -1.08
CA ASP A 155 -5.37 3.01 -1.07
C ASP A 155 -6.00 4.08 -1.97
N ILE A 156 -6.55 3.69 -3.14
CA ILE A 156 -7.26 4.60 -4.05
C ILE A 156 -8.53 5.15 -3.39
N LEU A 157 -9.33 4.28 -2.76
CA LEU A 157 -10.56 4.68 -2.08
C LEU A 157 -10.27 5.56 -0.87
N LEU A 158 -9.26 5.20 -0.08
CA LEU A 158 -8.78 5.99 1.05
C LEU A 158 -8.28 7.36 0.61
N TRP A 159 -7.54 7.44 -0.49
CA TRP A 159 -7.08 8.72 -1.04
C TRP A 159 -8.25 9.60 -1.48
N CYS A 160 -9.24 9.04 -2.19
CA CYS A 160 -10.45 9.77 -2.60
C CYS A 160 -11.19 10.35 -1.40
N ASP A 161 -11.35 9.55 -0.34
CA ASP A 161 -11.99 9.98 0.91
C ASP A 161 -11.19 11.08 1.63
N ALA A 162 -9.89 10.85 1.84
CA ALA A 162 -8.99 11.81 2.50
C ALA A 162 -8.84 13.14 1.72
N THR A 163 -9.11 13.13 0.41
CA THR A 163 -8.97 14.30 -0.46
C THR A 163 -10.28 15.00 -0.81
N GLY A 164 -11.42 14.35 -0.55
CA GLY A 164 -12.72 14.80 -1.05
C GLY A 164 -12.86 14.67 -2.57
N CYS A 165 -12.02 13.87 -3.23
CA CYS A 165 -12.02 13.71 -4.68
C CYS A 165 -12.95 12.60 -5.18
N THR A 166 -13.75 11.98 -4.31
CA THR A 166 -14.65 10.86 -4.66
C THR A 166 -15.57 11.18 -5.84
N GLU A 167 -16.22 12.34 -5.85
CA GLU A 167 -17.13 12.71 -6.95
C GLU A 167 -16.39 12.82 -8.29
N ALA A 168 -15.21 13.44 -8.30
CA ALA A 168 -14.39 13.57 -9.49
C ALA A 168 -13.87 12.22 -10.00
N ALA A 169 -13.47 11.33 -9.09
CA ALA A 169 -13.03 9.98 -9.45
C ALA A 169 -14.16 9.13 -10.05
N VAL A 170 -15.37 9.24 -9.48
CA VAL A 170 -16.57 8.57 -10.01
C VAL A 170 -16.91 9.09 -11.40
N GLU A 171 -16.88 10.41 -11.60
CA GLU A 171 -17.18 10.99 -12.91
C GLU A 171 -16.19 10.54 -13.98
N ALA A 172 -14.88 10.59 -13.68
CA ALA A 172 -13.85 10.08 -14.59
C ALA A 172 -14.05 8.59 -14.92
N GLY A 173 -14.48 7.78 -13.95
CA GLY A 173 -14.78 6.36 -14.16
C GLY A 173 -16.00 6.11 -15.05
N ARG A 174 -17.05 6.93 -14.95
CA ARG A 174 -18.24 6.80 -15.81
C ARG A 174 -17.93 7.05 -17.27
N ASP A 175 -17.12 8.05 -17.56
CA ASP A 175 -16.70 8.35 -18.94
C ASP A 175 -15.95 7.16 -19.56
N LEU A 176 -15.07 6.52 -18.78
CA LEU A 176 -14.34 5.33 -19.23
C LEU A 176 -15.25 4.13 -19.50
N LEU A 177 -16.23 3.88 -18.63
CA LEU A 177 -17.15 2.73 -18.77
C LEU A 177 -18.23 2.93 -19.83
N THR A 178 -18.55 4.18 -20.18
CA THR A 178 -19.53 4.51 -21.23
C THR A 178 -18.91 4.64 -22.62
N THR A 179 -17.59 4.81 -22.71
CA THR A 179 -16.85 4.84 -23.97
C THR A 179 -16.55 3.41 -24.42
N ASP A 180 -17.48 2.81 -25.17
CA ASP A 180 -17.36 1.46 -25.75
C ASP A 180 -16.06 1.29 -26.58
N PRO A 181 -15.17 0.32 -26.26
CA PRO A 181 -13.94 0.05 -27.02
C PRO A 181 -14.17 -0.48 -28.44
N THR A 182 -15.40 -0.84 -28.82
CA THR A 182 -15.70 -1.42 -30.15
C THR A 182 -15.88 -0.38 -31.27
N ARG A 183 -15.59 0.90 -31.02
CA ARG A 183 -15.53 1.95 -32.04
C ARG A 183 -14.10 2.42 -32.29
N ASN A 184 -13.32 1.63 -33.01
CA ASN A 184 -12.33 2.08 -34.02
C ASN A 184 -11.93 0.92 -34.93
#